data_AF-A0A3C1WX21-F1
#
_entry.id   AF-A0A3C1WX21-F1
#
_cell.length_a   1.000
_cell.length_b   1.000
_cell.length_c   1.000
_cell.angle_alpha   90.00
_cell.angle_beta   90.00
_cell.angle_gamma   90.00
#
_symmetry.space_group_name_H-M   'P 1'
#
loop_
_entity.id
_entity.type
_entity.pdbx_description
1 polymer ?
#
loop_
_entity_poly.entity_id
_entity_poly.type
_entity_poly.pdbx_seq_one_letter_code
_entity_poly.pdbx_strand_id
1 'polypeptide(L)' 'MYRAFVNSTSDFIPGDKILSRNGEDIGQLVRSAKDNNKKTNLLIELRVDQAHEALFIKNELIEIFSED' A
#
# COMPACT_ATOMS: atom_id res chain seq x y z
N MET A 1 -9.86 2.94 -5.81
CA MET A 1 -8.44 3.19 -5.50
C MET A 1 -8.36 3.82 -4.13
N TYR A 2 -7.33 3.50 -3.35
CA TYR A 2 -7.15 3.99 -1.99
C TYR A 2 -5.86 4.82 -1.92
N ARG A 3 -5.91 5.92 -1.18
CA ARG A 3 -4.69 6.62 -0.77
C ARG A 3 -4.14 5.90 0.45
N ALA A 4 -2.84 5.70 0.48
CA ALA A 4 -2.16 5.09 1.60
C ALA A 4 -0.76 5.68 1.79
N PHE A 5 -0.08 5.29 2.87
CA PHE A 5 1.33 5.53 3.05
C PHE A 5 2.02 4.33 3.67
N VAL A 6 3.34 4.32 3.55
CA VAL A 6 4.23 3.35 4.17
C VAL A 6 5.42 4.07 4.76
N ASN A 7 5.81 3.67 5.96
CA ASN A 7 7.00 4.19 6.64
C ASN A 7 8.22 3.30 6.33
N SER A 8 8.73 3.37 5.10
CA SER A 8 9.86 2.56 4.65
C SER A 8 10.77 3.32 3.68
N THR A 9 12.03 2.90 3.63
CA THR A 9 13.04 3.36 2.67
C THR A 9 13.06 2.54 1.38
N SER A 10 12.23 1.49 1.27
CA SER A 10 12.16 0.66 0.08
C SER A 10 11.74 1.44 -1.16
N ASP A 11 12.23 1.00 -2.31
CA ASP A 11 11.78 1.50 -3.60
C ASP A 11 10.45 0.83 -3.97
N PHE A 12 9.41 1.62 -4.17
CA PHE A 12 8.07 1.15 -4.52
C PHE A 12 7.77 1.47 -5.98
N ILE A 13 7.54 0.44 -6.79
CA ILE A 13 7.34 0.57 -8.25
C ILE A 13 5.91 0.22 -8.64
N PRO A 14 5.31 0.93 -9.62
CA PRO A 14 3.99 0.56 -10.15
C PRO A 14 3.92 -0.93 -10.53
N GLY A 15 2.85 -1.60 -10.11
CA GLY A 15 2.66 -3.05 -10.27
C GLY A 15 3.16 -3.90 -9.10
N ASP A 16 3.84 -3.34 -8.10
CA ASP A 16 4.14 -4.05 -6.85
C ASP A 16 2.84 -4.58 -6.21
N LYS A 17 2.85 -5.85 -5.80
CA LYS A 17 1.68 -6.53 -5.25
C LYS A 17 1.31 -6.02 -3.86
N ILE A 18 0.01 -5.89 -3.63
CA ILE A 18 -0.56 -5.67 -2.31
C ILE A 18 -1.07 -7.00 -1.77
N LEU A 19 -0.58 -7.36 -0.58
CA LEU A 19 -0.89 -8.62 0.08
C LEU A 19 -1.79 -8.40 1.28
N SER A 20 -2.74 -9.30 1.51
CA SER A 20 -3.48 -9.38 2.77
C SER A 20 -2.59 -9.91 3.89
N ARG A 21 -3.09 -9.90 5.13
CA ARG A 21 -2.43 -10.54 6.28
C ARG A 21 -2.10 -12.02 6.01
N ASN A 22 -2.89 -12.70 5.20
CA ASN A 22 -2.72 -14.12 4.88
C ASN A 22 -1.78 -14.36 3.68
N GLY A 23 -1.21 -13.29 3.11
CA GLY A 23 -0.33 -13.37 1.93
C GLY A 23 -1.07 -13.49 0.61
N GLU A 24 -2.39 -13.24 0.58
CA GLU A 24 -3.17 -13.29 -0.65
C GLU A 24 -2.93 -12.04 -1.50
N ASP A 25 -2.83 -12.22 -2.81
CA ASP A 25 -2.69 -11.13 -3.78
C ASP A 25 -4.04 -10.45 -4.03
N ILE A 26 -4.20 -9.27 -3.46
CA ILE A 26 -5.49 -8.57 -3.34
C ILE A 26 -5.47 -7.20 -4.02
N GLY A 27 -4.36 -6.83 -4.66
CA GLY A 27 -4.23 -5.52 -5.27
C GLY A 27 -2.84 -5.21 -5.78
N GLN A 28 -2.68 -3.98 -6.25
CA GLN A 28 -1.43 -3.50 -6.81
C GLN A 28 -1.18 -2.03 -6.48
N LEU A 29 0.11 -1.68 -6.43
CA LEU A 29 0.55 -0.30 -6.41
C LEU A 29 0.33 0.36 -7.78
N VAL A 30 -0.37 1.49 -7.79
CA VAL A 30 -0.59 2.29 -9.01
C VAL A 30 0.51 3.34 -9.16
N ARG A 31 0.82 4.06 -8.08
CA ARG A 31 1.91 5.05 -8.04
C ARG A 31 2.40 5.29 -6.62
N SER A 32 3.65 5.70 -6.50
CA SER A 32 4.29 6.09 -5.25
C SER A 32 4.89 7.49 -5.38
N ALA A 33 4.98 8.21 -4.27
CA ALA A 33 5.67 9.49 -4.17
C ALA A 33 6.36 9.58 -2.82
N LYS A 34 7.69 9.68 -2.83
CA LYS A 34 8.49 9.79 -1.61
C LYS A 34 8.24 11.17 -0.98
N ASP A 35 7.73 11.18 0.24
CA ASP A 35 7.43 12.39 1.00
C ASP A 35 8.67 12.89 1.72
N ASN A 36 9.38 11.97 2.38
CA ASN A 36 10.68 12.21 3.02
C ASN A 36 11.50 10.92 3.09
N ASN A 37 12.63 10.93 3.80
CA ASN A 37 13.51 9.75 3.92
C ASN A 37 12.88 8.55 4.65
N LYS A 38 11.70 8.70 5.25
CA LYS A 38 11.03 7.65 6.03
C LYS A 38 9.63 7.32 5.55
N LYS A 39 8.97 8.22 4.82
CA LYS A 39 7.58 8.09 4.41
C LYS A 39 7.44 8.14 2.89
N THR A 40 6.71 7.18 2.35
CA THR A 40 6.30 7.16 0.95
C THR A 40 4.78 7.13 0.88
N ASN A 41 4.19 8.08 0.15
CA ASN A 41 2.77 8.12 -0.15
C ASN A 41 2.48 7.18 -1.32
N LEU A 42 1.38 6.45 -1.25
CA LEU A 42 0.98 5.42 -2.19
C LEU A 42 -0.44 5.69 -2.71
N LEU A 43 -0.66 5.37 -3.98
CA LEU A 43 -2.00 5.16 -4.53
C LEU A 43 -2.08 3.68 -4.90
N ILE A 44 -3.03 2.96 -4.30
CA ILE A 44 -3.18 1.52 -4.48
C ILE A 44 -4.56 1.19 -5.05
N GLU A 45 -4.62 0.10 -5.78
CA GLU A 45 -5.86 -0.52 -6.23
C GLU A 45 -6.04 -1.84 -5.48
N LEU A 46 -7.24 -2.08 -4.95
CA LEU A 46 -7.59 -3.29 -4.22
C LEU A 46 -8.79 -3.95 -4.86
N ARG A 47 -8.84 -5.28 -4.79
CA ARG A 47 -10.07 -6.07 -5.01
C ARG A 47 -11.04 -5.78 -3.84
N VAL A 48 -12.34 -5.75 -4.16
CA VAL A 48 -13.40 -5.18 -3.32
C VAL A 48 -13.44 -5.80 -1.90
N ASP A 49 -13.84 -5.00 -0.90
CA ASP A 49 -14.08 -5.32 0.53
C ASP A 49 -12.88 -5.54 1.49
N GLN A 50 -11.63 -5.57 1.02
CA GLN A 50 -10.46 -5.83 1.90
C GLN A 50 -9.66 -4.61 2.36
N ALA A 51 -10.15 -3.39 2.11
CA ALA A 51 -9.46 -2.16 2.54
C ALA A 51 -9.33 -2.00 4.06
N HIS A 52 -10.13 -2.74 4.84
CA HIS A 52 -10.12 -2.69 6.30
C HIS A 52 -9.17 -3.70 6.95
N GLU A 53 -8.55 -4.59 6.17
CA GLU A 53 -7.58 -5.55 6.66
C GLU A 53 -6.17 -4.95 6.73
N ALA A 54 -5.25 -5.60 7.43
CA ALA A 54 -3.84 -5.24 7.35
C ALA A 54 -3.31 -5.58 5.96
N LEU A 55 -2.77 -4.56 5.28
CA LEU A 55 -2.27 -4.65 3.91
C LEU A 55 -0.75 -4.50 3.88
N PHE A 56 -0.09 -5.23 2.99
CA PHE A 56 1.37 -5.25 2.90
C PHE A 56 1.86 -5.05 1.48
N ILE A 57 3.00 -4.40 1.33
CA ILE A 57 3.77 -4.28 0.09
C ILE A 57 5.24 -4.50 0.41
N LYS A 58 5.89 -5.48 -0.24
CA LYS A 58 7.30 -5.84 0.05
C LYS A 58 7.57 -6.12 1.54
N ASN A 59 6.60 -6.74 2.23
CA ASN A 59 6.61 -7.02 3.67
C ASN A 59 6.48 -5.76 4.57
N GLU A 60 6.27 -4.59 3.99
CA GLU A 60 6.03 -3.35 4.72
C GLU A 60 4.53 -3.15 4.93
N LEU A 61 4.14 -2.74 6.14
CA LEU A 61 2.74 -2.46 6.48
C LEU A 61 2.29 -1.16 5.79
N ILE A 62 1.14 -1.24 5.14
CA ILE A 62 0.48 -0.11 4.50
C ILE A 62 -0.59 0.45 5.43
N GLU A 63 -0.60 1.76 5.59
CA GLU A 63 -1.64 2.49 6.29
C GLU A 63 -2.53 3.23 5.27
N ILE A 64 -3.78 2.79 5.10
CA ILE A 64 -4.76 3.50 4.28
C ILE A 64 -5.18 4.76 5.04
N PHE A 65 -5.24 5.89 4.33
CA PHE A 65 -5.85 7.09 4.91
C PHE A 65 -7.34 6.80 5.13
N SER A 66 -7.78 6.77 6.37
CA SER A 66 -9.21 6.80 6.67
C SER A 66 -9.74 8.12 6.11
N GLU A 67 -10.54 8.06 5.05
CA GLU A 67 -11.38 9.19 4.69
C GLU A 67 -12.41 9.31 5.82
N ASP A 68 -12.40 10.45 6.53
CA ASP A 68 -13.55 10.89 7.34
C ASP A 68 -14.77 11.12 6.43
#